data_AF-A0A8C4RLI1-F1
#
_entry.id   AF-A0A8C4RLI1-F1
#
_cell.length_a   1.000
_cell.length_b   1.000
_cell.length_c   1.000
_cell.angle_alpha   90.00
_cell.angle_beta   90.00
_cell.angle_gamma   90.00
#
_symmetry.space_group_name_H-M   'P 1'
#
loop_
_entity.id
_entity.type
_entity.pdbx_description
1 polymer ?
#
loop_
_entity_poly.entity_id
_entity_poly.type
_entity_poly.pdbx_seq_one_letter_code
_entity_poly.pdbx_strand_id
1 'polypeptide(L)'
;SRVLQTFWMTEYILHKYELQPDFDQFSISRMPDSKLNNFTRIEPTLHLLGIPFDLNIAEAIMKEQRGIAARLLYQLFIALQKKKKAGLTGIAMETMRPAAPAKLQAIGSEIYKERLKTIVPRETDLKLQEVSERFKAIGKGIEEKAIQVHYEEVKKMKKLQEELRLQDIEKHRLAKKKQGEIMARIQAAIVQIPKPPPNRTLEAIEARKKQKKQLEVQVSIVTENTKREGINEKEFIVEDPQLYNEYIEMIRQRLEDDAIARDQREKRRRRVLVEQLKVHEIQEEAFREEQLVNRLMRQSQQERRVAVQLMHVRHEKEVIRQNRIFREKQYDEKRLQEFQEALDREAVLAKRAQIEYREQLQKDLELHNRIAVERAQARYRKHYDFCLDLLFDIIDLATKTGEYRELTNNLIPAKMMREWKELFYKGIPLYDQACVDPYPTEPSPDQLLELEKIALLDIQDFMEYEVQNASIHLYLAID
;
A
#
# COMPACT_ATOMS: atom_id res chain seq x y z
N SER A 1 4.05 20.78 -46.72
CA SER A 1 3.67 21.05 -45.32
C SER A 1 4.85 21.01 -44.36
N ARG A 2 5.42 19.85 -44.02
CA ARG A 2 6.43 19.69 -42.93
C ARG A 2 7.52 20.77 -42.80
N VAL A 3 8.14 21.21 -43.90
CA VAL A 3 9.20 22.25 -43.89
C VAL A 3 8.67 23.65 -43.54
N LEU A 4 7.39 23.92 -43.78
CA LEU A 4 6.72 25.19 -43.47
C LEU A 4 6.16 25.23 -42.04
N GLN A 5 6.16 24.09 -41.31
CA GLN A 5 5.64 24.01 -39.94
C GLN A 5 6.45 24.86 -38.94
N THR A 6 7.68 25.24 -39.29
CA THR A 6 8.56 26.10 -38.50
C THR A 6 8.78 27.48 -39.14
N PHE A 7 8.17 27.76 -40.30
CA PHE A 7 8.30 29.02 -41.06
C PHE A 7 9.72 29.49 -41.44
N TRP A 8 10.77 28.74 -41.11
CA TRP A 8 12.18 29.11 -41.37
C TRP A 8 12.50 29.27 -42.88
N MET A 9 11.90 28.44 -43.75
CA MET A 9 12.12 28.55 -45.19
C MET A 9 11.44 29.79 -45.81
N THR A 10 10.27 30.16 -45.29
CA THR A 10 9.57 31.41 -45.64
C THR A 10 10.33 32.63 -45.13
N GLU A 11 10.93 32.53 -43.94
CA GLU A 11 11.81 33.55 -43.38
C GLU A 11 13.06 33.79 -44.23
N TYR A 12 13.77 32.71 -44.61
CA TYR A 12 14.92 32.79 -45.53
C TYR A 12 14.57 33.51 -46.85
N ILE A 13 13.36 33.32 -47.36
CA ILE A 13 12.86 34.03 -48.54
C ILE A 13 12.67 35.53 -48.22
N LEU A 14 12.03 35.89 -47.11
CA LEU A 14 11.80 37.30 -46.71
C LEU A 14 13.10 38.06 -46.44
N HIS A 15 14.05 37.44 -45.75
CA HIS A 15 15.40 37.96 -45.53
C HIS A 15 16.10 38.28 -46.87
N LYS A 16 16.04 37.37 -47.84
CA LYS A 16 16.59 37.59 -49.20
C LYS A 16 15.92 38.73 -49.98
N TYR A 17 14.74 39.18 -49.56
CA TYR A 17 14.03 40.33 -50.14
C TYR A 17 14.12 41.60 -49.27
N GLU A 18 15.02 41.66 -48.28
CA GLU A 18 15.19 42.82 -47.38
C GLU A 18 13.87 43.25 -46.73
N LEU A 19 13.10 42.26 -46.28
CA LEU A 19 11.85 42.49 -45.53
C LEU A 19 12.01 42.26 -44.04
N GLN A 20 13.02 41.48 -43.65
CA GLN A 20 13.14 41.00 -42.29
C GLN A 20 14.61 40.81 -41.92
N PRO A 21 15.14 41.54 -40.92
CA PRO A 21 16.55 41.51 -40.55
C PRO A 21 16.86 40.53 -39.39
N ASP A 22 15.86 39.99 -38.69
CA ASP A 22 16.04 39.21 -37.46
C ASP A 22 16.17 37.69 -37.70
N PHE A 23 16.75 37.30 -38.84
CA PHE A 23 16.91 35.90 -39.26
C PHE A 23 17.57 35.01 -38.20
N ASP A 24 18.58 35.53 -37.50
CA ASP A 24 19.32 34.80 -36.46
C ASP A 24 18.46 34.41 -35.25
N GLN A 25 17.30 35.04 -35.08
CA GLN A 25 16.36 34.78 -33.98
C GLN A 25 15.32 33.71 -34.35
N PHE A 26 15.36 33.16 -35.57
CA PHE A 26 14.49 32.07 -36.02
C PHE A 26 15.13 30.69 -35.81
N SER A 27 14.32 29.72 -35.39
CA SER A 27 14.79 28.37 -35.07
C SER A 27 14.09 27.29 -35.90
N ILE A 28 14.86 26.29 -36.37
CA ILE A 28 14.37 25.17 -37.21
C ILE A 28 13.69 24.08 -36.35
N SER A 29 13.81 24.16 -35.02
CA SER A 29 13.23 23.23 -34.07
C SER A 29 11.70 23.14 -34.16
N ARG A 30 11.18 21.91 -34.09
CA ARG A 30 9.72 21.64 -34.07
C ARG A 30 9.05 21.94 -32.74
N MET A 31 9.84 22.40 -31.76
CA MET A 31 9.41 22.69 -30.41
C MET A 31 8.30 23.76 -30.39
N PRO A 32 7.37 23.70 -29.43
CA PRO A 32 6.31 24.69 -29.30
C PRO A 32 6.82 26.12 -29.17
N ASP A 33 7.83 26.36 -28.34
CA ASP A 33 8.35 27.71 -28.07
C ASP A 33 9.06 28.29 -29.31
N SER A 34 9.77 27.45 -30.07
CA SER A 34 10.34 27.81 -31.38
C SER A 34 9.26 28.19 -32.39
N LYS A 35 8.16 27.43 -32.47
CA LYS A 35 7.02 27.76 -33.33
C LYS A 35 6.35 29.06 -32.89
N LEU A 36 6.12 29.25 -31.60
CA LEU A 36 5.55 30.47 -31.04
C LEU A 36 6.38 31.71 -31.41
N ASN A 37 7.71 31.64 -31.22
CA ASN A 37 8.63 32.71 -31.59
C ASN A 37 8.58 33.04 -33.09
N ASN A 38 8.74 32.02 -33.95
CA ASN A 38 8.79 32.23 -35.40
C ASN A 38 7.45 32.77 -35.96
N PHE A 39 6.31 32.25 -35.49
CA PHE A 39 4.98 32.69 -35.93
C PHE A 39 4.54 34.03 -35.33
N THR A 40 5.18 34.51 -34.26
CA THR A 40 4.98 35.86 -33.72
C THR A 40 5.75 36.90 -34.54
N ARG A 41 6.96 36.55 -35.02
CA ARG A 41 7.83 37.46 -35.79
C ARG A 41 7.41 37.63 -37.24
N ILE A 42 6.87 36.59 -37.85
CA ILE A 42 6.45 36.63 -39.27
C ILE A 42 5.15 37.43 -39.51
N GLU A 43 4.32 37.59 -38.48
CA GLU A 43 2.97 38.16 -38.59
C GLU A 43 2.98 39.64 -39.03
N PRO A 44 3.79 40.54 -38.44
CA PRO A 44 3.91 41.92 -38.90
C PRO A 44 4.40 42.00 -40.35
N THR A 45 5.39 41.17 -40.74
CA THR A 45 5.98 41.16 -42.08
C THR A 45 4.98 40.73 -43.16
N LEU A 46 4.13 39.74 -42.87
CA LEU A 46 3.07 39.30 -43.77
C LEU A 46 1.95 40.35 -43.88
N HIS A 47 1.57 40.98 -42.77
CA HIS A 47 0.58 42.06 -42.79
C HIS A 47 1.09 43.34 -43.48
N LEU A 48 2.40 43.64 -43.43
CA LEU A 48 3.04 44.72 -44.20
C LEU A 48 2.97 44.45 -45.72
N LEU A 49 3.07 43.18 -46.14
CA LEU A 49 2.88 42.75 -47.52
C LEU A 49 1.40 42.70 -47.98
N GLY A 50 0.46 43.01 -47.08
CA GLY A 50 -0.99 42.95 -47.37
C GLY A 50 -1.54 41.53 -47.44
N ILE A 51 -0.85 40.55 -46.85
CA ILE A 51 -1.31 39.15 -46.76
C ILE A 51 -2.07 39.00 -45.43
N PRO A 52 -3.35 38.57 -45.43
CA PRO A 52 -4.07 38.32 -44.19
C PRO A 52 -3.49 37.07 -43.50
N PHE A 53 -2.97 37.24 -42.29
CA PHE A 53 -2.37 36.16 -41.51
C PHE A 53 -3.06 36.00 -40.15
N ASP A 54 -4.22 35.35 -40.19
CA ASP A 54 -5.03 35.10 -38.99
C ASP A 54 -4.49 33.95 -38.12
N LEU A 55 -4.86 33.98 -36.84
CA LEU A 55 -4.66 32.90 -35.87
C LEU A 55 -5.05 31.52 -36.41
N ASN A 56 -6.17 31.43 -37.13
CA ASN A 56 -6.67 30.18 -37.72
C ASN A 56 -5.74 29.65 -38.83
N ILE A 57 -5.09 30.54 -39.58
CA ILE A 57 -4.13 30.18 -40.64
C ILE A 57 -2.82 29.72 -39.98
N ALA A 58 -2.36 30.42 -38.95
CA ALA A 58 -1.20 30.02 -38.15
C ALA A 58 -1.40 28.61 -37.54
N GLU A 59 -2.51 28.39 -36.82
CA GLU A 59 -2.87 27.11 -36.23
C GLU A 59 -2.98 25.99 -37.29
N ALA A 60 -3.63 26.26 -38.42
CA ALA A 60 -3.77 25.29 -39.50
C ALA A 60 -2.42 24.87 -40.11
N ILE A 61 -1.45 25.79 -40.22
CA ILE A 61 -0.10 25.47 -40.69
C ILE A 61 0.68 24.70 -39.62
N MET A 62 0.55 25.07 -38.33
CA MET A 62 1.14 24.30 -37.22
C MET A 62 0.61 22.86 -37.17
N LYS A 63 -0.69 22.66 -37.44
CA LYS A 63 -1.38 21.35 -37.55
C LYS A 63 -1.17 20.65 -38.90
N GLU A 64 -0.28 21.16 -39.77
CA GLU A 64 0.06 20.62 -41.09
C GLU A 64 -1.13 20.42 -42.07
N GLN A 65 -2.22 21.20 -41.91
CA GLN A 65 -3.39 21.09 -42.77
C GLN A 65 -3.03 21.28 -44.26
N ARG A 66 -3.55 20.39 -45.10
CA ARG A 66 -3.20 20.34 -46.53
C ARG A 66 -3.74 21.58 -47.27
N GLY A 67 -3.00 22.06 -48.26
CA GLY A 67 -3.39 23.20 -49.11
C GLY A 67 -3.14 24.59 -48.52
N ILE A 68 -3.35 24.80 -47.22
CA ILE A 68 -3.28 26.14 -46.60
C ILE A 68 -1.88 26.76 -46.71
N ALA A 69 -0.83 26.01 -46.37
CA ALA A 69 0.55 26.48 -46.50
C ALA A 69 0.96 26.76 -47.97
N ALA A 70 0.38 26.04 -48.94
CA ALA A 70 0.63 26.28 -50.36
C ALA A 70 -0.09 27.55 -50.87
N ARG A 71 -1.32 27.80 -50.40
CA ARG A 71 -2.06 29.04 -50.66
C ARG A 71 -1.31 30.26 -50.12
N LEU A 72 -0.79 30.18 -48.89
CA LEU A 72 -0.01 31.25 -48.28
C LEU A 72 1.30 31.50 -49.04
N LEU A 73 2.03 30.45 -49.45
CA LEU A 73 3.22 30.61 -50.30
C LEU A 73 2.89 31.26 -51.66
N TYR A 74 1.75 30.94 -52.27
CA TYR A 74 1.32 31.54 -53.53
C TYR A 74 0.95 33.03 -53.36
N GLN A 75 0.27 33.39 -52.28
CA GLN A 75 0.00 34.78 -51.91
C GLN A 75 1.30 35.56 -51.66
N LEU A 76 2.25 34.95 -50.92
CA LEU A 76 3.58 35.50 -50.68
C LEU A 76 4.36 35.71 -51.98
N PHE A 77 4.35 34.75 -52.89
CA PHE A 77 4.98 34.87 -54.20
C PHE A 77 4.43 36.05 -55.01
N ILE A 78 3.10 36.22 -55.06
CA ILE A 78 2.47 37.37 -55.73
C ILE A 78 2.87 38.69 -55.07
N ALA A 79 2.85 38.77 -53.74
CA ALA A 79 3.22 39.99 -53.00
C ALA A 79 4.69 40.37 -53.24
N LEU A 80 5.61 39.40 -53.17
CA LEU A 80 7.04 39.60 -53.44
C LEU A 80 7.29 40.01 -54.90
N GLN A 81 6.57 39.45 -55.88
CA GLN A 81 6.69 39.90 -57.27
C GLN A 81 6.18 41.34 -57.47
N LYS A 82 5.09 41.73 -56.81
CA LYS A 82 4.62 43.13 -56.82
C LYS A 82 5.66 44.07 -56.19
N LYS A 83 6.22 43.71 -55.03
CA LYS A 83 7.31 44.46 -54.37
C LYS A 83 8.51 44.62 -55.32
N LYS A 84 8.98 43.52 -55.93
CA LYS A 84 10.14 43.54 -56.84
C LYS A 84 9.93 44.47 -58.05
N LYS A 85 8.70 44.61 -58.56
CA LYS A 85 8.36 45.56 -59.63
C LYS A 85 8.31 47.02 -59.15
N ALA A 86 8.00 47.25 -57.87
CA ALA A 86 7.89 48.59 -57.29
C ALA A 86 9.23 49.13 -56.73
N GLY A 87 10.17 48.25 -56.36
CA GLY A 87 11.51 48.63 -55.91
C GLY A 87 11.61 49.16 -54.47
N LEU A 88 10.53 49.16 -53.69
CA LEU A 88 10.56 49.58 -52.28
C LEU A 88 11.29 48.54 -51.40
N THR A 89 12.05 49.00 -50.40
CA THR A 89 12.56 48.17 -49.29
C THR A 89 11.49 47.99 -48.19
N GLY A 90 11.69 47.08 -47.22
CA GLY A 90 10.73 46.91 -46.12
C GLY A 90 10.51 48.19 -45.31
N ILE A 91 11.60 48.89 -44.99
CA ILE A 91 11.62 50.16 -44.27
C ILE A 91 10.87 51.27 -45.05
N ALA A 92 11.01 51.30 -46.39
CA ALA A 92 10.26 52.23 -47.23
C ALA A 92 8.74 51.94 -47.23
N MET A 93 8.33 50.67 -47.20
CA MET A 93 6.91 50.30 -47.11
C MET A 93 6.29 50.69 -45.77
N GLU A 94 7.05 50.58 -44.68
CA GLU A 94 6.59 50.90 -43.33
C GLU A 94 6.52 52.42 -43.09
N THR A 95 7.49 53.19 -43.62
CA THR A 95 7.50 54.66 -43.53
C THR A 95 6.46 55.33 -44.43
N MET A 96 6.11 54.74 -45.59
CA MET A 96 5.01 55.23 -46.43
C MET A 96 3.61 54.85 -45.91
N ARG A 97 3.53 54.14 -44.78
CA ARG A 97 2.27 53.60 -44.27
C ARG A 97 1.46 54.65 -43.49
N PRO A 98 0.15 54.79 -43.72
CA PRO A 98 -0.68 55.68 -42.91
C PRO A 98 -0.68 55.28 -41.42
N ALA A 99 -0.51 56.25 -40.53
CA ALA A 99 -0.29 56.00 -39.10
C ALA A 99 -1.47 55.34 -38.36
N ALA A 100 -2.71 55.61 -38.77
CA ALA A 100 -3.91 55.04 -38.15
C ALA A 100 -4.03 53.51 -38.33
N PRO A 101 -3.99 52.93 -39.55
CA PRO A 101 -4.01 51.48 -39.73
C PRO A 101 -2.75 50.79 -39.20
N ALA A 102 -1.60 51.47 -39.14
CA ALA A 102 -0.39 50.94 -38.50
C ALA A 102 -0.61 50.71 -36.99
N LYS A 103 -1.16 51.70 -36.27
CA LYS A 103 -1.50 51.56 -34.84
C LYS A 103 -2.56 50.49 -34.57
N LEU A 104 -3.58 50.38 -35.44
CA LEU A 104 -4.59 49.32 -35.34
C LEU A 104 -3.99 47.92 -35.49
N GLN A 105 -3.02 47.72 -36.38
CA GLN A 105 -2.32 46.44 -36.50
C GLN A 105 -1.38 46.14 -35.33
N ALA A 106 -0.73 47.14 -34.73
CA ALA A 106 0.06 46.92 -33.51
C ALA A 106 -0.80 46.40 -32.34
N ILE A 107 -2.04 46.89 -32.20
CA ILE A 107 -2.99 46.34 -31.21
C ILE A 107 -3.44 44.93 -31.62
N GLY A 108 -3.63 44.68 -32.92
CA GLY A 108 -3.99 43.37 -33.46
C GLY A 108 -2.91 42.30 -33.23
N SER A 109 -1.63 42.64 -33.38
CA SER A 109 -0.50 41.71 -33.21
C SER A 109 -0.29 41.31 -31.75
N GLU A 110 -0.52 42.21 -30.79
CA GLU A 110 -0.54 41.87 -29.36
C GLU A 110 -1.66 40.86 -29.04
N ILE A 111 -2.89 41.09 -29.55
CA ILE A 111 -4.02 40.16 -29.36
C ILE A 111 -3.74 38.81 -30.02
N TYR A 112 -3.13 38.80 -31.22
CA TYR A 112 -2.71 37.59 -31.90
C TYR A 112 -1.67 36.82 -31.07
N LYS A 113 -0.64 37.50 -30.56
CA LYS A 113 0.42 36.91 -29.74
C LYS A 113 -0.11 36.25 -28.47
N GLU A 114 -1.00 36.90 -27.72
CA GLU A 114 -1.59 36.29 -26.51
C GLU A 114 -2.50 35.09 -26.83
N ARG A 115 -3.27 35.16 -27.92
CA ARG A 115 -4.08 34.01 -28.38
C ARG A 115 -3.21 32.85 -28.86
N LEU A 116 -2.10 33.13 -29.54
CA LEU A 116 -1.17 32.12 -30.05
C LEU A 116 -0.52 31.33 -28.90
N LYS A 117 -0.15 32.00 -27.80
CA LYS A 117 0.33 31.35 -26.56
C LYS A 117 -0.69 30.38 -25.93
N THR A 118 -1.98 30.54 -26.21
CA THR A 118 -3.05 29.70 -25.66
C THR A 118 -3.28 28.46 -26.54
N ILE A 119 -3.05 28.56 -27.85
CA ILE A 119 -3.19 27.45 -28.80
C ILE A 119 -1.94 26.57 -28.84
N VAL A 120 -0.76 27.16 -28.70
CA VAL A 120 0.51 26.42 -28.67
C VAL A 120 0.71 25.81 -27.28
N PRO A 121 0.70 24.47 -27.13
CA PRO A 121 0.88 23.82 -25.83
C PRO A 121 2.31 24.05 -25.32
N ARG A 122 2.47 24.35 -24.02
CA ARG A 122 3.80 24.61 -23.45
C ARG A 122 4.65 23.35 -23.41
N GLU A 123 5.96 23.51 -23.53
CA GLU A 123 6.90 22.39 -23.42
C GLU A 123 6.81 21.63 -22.08
N THR A 124 6.55 22.36 -21.00
CA THR A 124 6.33 21.80 -19.66
C THR A 124 5.17 20.83 -19.64
N ASP A 125 4.10 21.17 -20.35
CA ASP A 125 2.82 20.48 -20.29
C ASP A 125 2.89 19.19 -21.13
N LEU A 126 3.60 19.24 -22.27
CA LEU A 126 3.94 18.05 -23.07
C LEU A 126 4.83 17.07 -22.28
N LYS A 127 5.90 17.57 -21.64
CA LYS A 127 6.77 16.75 -20.78
C LYS A 127 6.00 16.12 -19.61
N LEU A 128 5.06 16.87 -19.00
CA LEU A 128 4.18 16.36 -17.95
C LEU A 128 3.19 15.30 -18.46
N GLN A 129 2.65 15.47 -19.67
CA GLN A 129 1.80 14.46 -20.32
C GLN A 129 2.57 13.16 -20.57
N GLU A 130 3.78 13.22 -21.14
CA GLU A 130 4.63 12.03 -21.35
C GLU A 130 4.93 11.30 -20.03
N VAL A 131 5.24 12.04 -18.95
CA VAL A 131 5.45 11.47 -17.62
C VAL A 131 4.17 10.83 -17.07
N SER A 132 3.02 11.49 -17.21
CA SER A 132 1.71 10.95 -16.81
C SER A 132 1.37 9.66 -17.57
N GLU A 133 1.62 9.60 -18.88
CA GLU A 133 1.41 8.41 -19.71
C GLU A 133 2.33 7.26 -19.31
N ARG A 134 3.60 7.53 -19.01
CA ARG A 134 4.52 6.51 -18.47
C ARG A 134 4.03 5.94 -17.15
N PHE A 135 3.60 6.78 -16.20
CA PHE A 135 3.04 6.30 -14.93
C PHE A 135 1.74 5.51 -15.11
N LYS A 136 0.85 5.92 -16.02
CA LYS A 136 -0.35 5.15 -16.38
C LYS A 136 -0.01 3.79 -17.00
N ALA A 137 1.00 3.72 -17.86
CA ALA A 137 1.46 2.47 -18.47
C ALA A 137 2.08 1.52 -17.42
N ILE A 138 2.91 2.07 -16.51
CA ILE A 138 3.46 1.32 -15.36
C ILE A 138 2.33 0.81 -14.45
N GLY A 139 1.35 1.65 -14.14
CA GLY A 139 0.17 1.28 -13.35
C GLY A 139 -0.61 0.12 -13.96
N LYS A 140 -0.95 0.19 -15.26
CA LYS A 140 -1.58 -0.92 -16.00
C LYS A 140 -0.74 -2.20 -15.95
N GLY A 141 0.57 -2.09 -16.14
CA GLY A 141 1.46 -3.25 -16.07
C GLY A 141 1.58 -3.88 -14.67
N ILE A 142 1.30 -3.13 -13.61
CA ILE A 142 1.19 -3.65 -12.23
C ILE A 142 -0.19 -4.30 -12.02
N GLU A 143 -1.26 -3.67 -12.51
CA GLU A 143 -2.63 -4.17 -12.45
C GLU A 143 -2.78 -5.51 -13.20
N GLU A 144 -2.25 -5.61 -14.41
CA GLU A 144 -2.22 -6.86 -15.21
C GLU A 144 -1.48 -7.99 -14.48
N LYS A 145 -0.36 -7.69 -13.82
CA LYS A 145 0.38 -8.67 -13.00
C LYS A 145 -0.41 -9.10 -11.76
N ALA A 146 -1.08 -8.18 -11.09
CA ALA A 146 -1.94 -8.49 -9.94
C ALA A 146 -3.11 -9.41 -10.35
N ILE A 147 -3.74 -9.15 -11.50
CA ILE A 147 -4.80 -9.99 -12.08
C ILE A 147 -4.25 -11.39 -12.41
N GLN A 148 -3.05 -11.50 -12.99
CA GLN A 148 -2.41 -12.78 -13.30
C GLN A 148 -2.12 -13.60 -12.03
N VAL A 149 -1.51 -12.99 -11.00
CA VAL A 149 -1.23 -13.65 -9.72
C VAL A 149 -2.53 -14.14 -9.07
N HIS A 150 -3.56 -13.30 -9.00
CA HIS A 150 -4.84 -13.68 -8.42
C HIS A 150 -5.52 -14.83 -9.20
N TYR A 151 -5.45 -14.82 -10.53
CA TYR A 151 -5.95 -15.91 -11.37
C TYR A 151 -5.20 -17.23 -11.11
N GLU A 152 -3.88 -17.18 -10.93
CA GLU A 152 -3.09 -18.36 -10.56
C GLU A 152 -3.45 -18.90 -9.17
N GLU A 153 -3.65 -18.03 -8.18
CA GLU A 153 -4.08 -18.42 -6.83
C GLU A 153 -5.43 -19.13 -6.86
N VAL A 154 -6.43 -18.55 -7.55
CA VAL A 154 -7.75 -19.18 -7.74
C VAL A 154 -7.62 -20.54 -8.45
N LYS A 155 -6.72 -20.66 -9.43
CA LYS A 155 -6.44 -21.93 -10.12
C LYS A 155 -5.78 -22.97 -9.21
N LYS A 156 -4.85 -22.56 -8.34
CA LYS A 156 -4.22 -23.42 -7.31
C LYS A 156 -5.24 -23.90 -6.28
N MET A 157 -6.11 -23.00 -5.80
CA MET A 157 -7.18 -23.33 -4.85
C MET A 157 -8.19 -24.35 -5.41
N LYS A 158 -8.61 -24.19 -6.68
CA LYS A 158 -9.50 -25.16 -7.36
C LYS A 158 -8.87 -26.55 -7.45
N LYS A 159 -7.61 -26.65 -7.87
CA LYS A 159 -6.87 -27.92 -7.91
C LYS A 159 -6.82 -28.61 -6.54
N LEU A 160 -6.50 -27.86 -5.49
CA LEU A 160 -6.41 -28.40 -4.13
C LEU A 160 -7.78 -28.90 -3.62
N GLN A 161 -8.87 -28.22 -4.01
CA GLN A 161 -10.24 -28.68 -3.74
C GLN A 161 -10.60 -29.97 -4.51
N GLU A 162 -10.15 -30.10 -5.76
CA GLU A 162 -10.31 -31.32 -6.57
C GLU A 162 -9.50 -32.50 -6.00
N GLU A 163 -8.27 -32.26 -5.54
CA GLU A 163 -7.42 -33.27 -4.88
C GLU A 163 -8.05 -33.79 -3.58
N LEU A 164 -8.56 -32.89 -2.73
CA LEU A 164 -9.29 -33.29 -1.51
C LEU A 164 -10.51 -34.15 -1.84
N ARG A 165 -11.29 -33.77 -2.86
CA ARG A 165 -12.44 -34.56 -3.34
C ARG A 165 -12.02 -35.94 -3.83
N LEU A 166 -10.90 -36.05 -4.54
CA LEU A 166 -10.36 -37.34 -5.01
C LEU A 166 -9.92 -38.21 -3.82
N GLN A 167 -9.23 -37.64 -2.83
CA GLN A 167 -8.84 -38.36 -1.60
C GLN A 167 -10.06 -38.90 -0.85
N ASP A 168 -11.15 -38.14 -0.75
CA ASP A 168 -12.37 -38.60 -0.07
C ASP A 168 -13.11 -39.70 -0.87
N ILE A 169 -13.15 -39.60 -2.20
CA ILE A 169 -13.63 -40.68 -3.08
C ILE A 169 -12.78 -41.95 -2.88
N GLU A 170 -11.46 -41.82 -2.77
CA GLU A 170 -10.56 -42.96 -2.55
C GLU A 170 -10.73 -43.57 -1.16
N LYS A 171 -10.87 -42.77 -0.09
CA LYS A 171 -11.24 -43.24 1.25
C LYS A 171 -12.55 -44.03 1.22
N HIS A 172 -13.58 -43.53 0.54
CA HIS A 172 -14.85 -44.25 0.36
C HIS A 172 -14.68 -45.56 -0.43
N ARG A 173 -13.88 -45.56 -1.50
CA ARG A 173 -13.57 -46.77 -2.28
C ARG A 173 -12.85 -47.82 -1.44
N LEU A 174 -11.88 -47.41 -0.61
CA LEU A 174 -11.17 -48.28 0.33
C LEU A 174 -12.09 -48.79 1.45
N ALA A 175 -12.97 -47.95 1.99
CA ALA A 175 -13.98 -48.39 2.97
C ALA A 175 -14.92 -49.45 2.38
N LYS A 176 -15.39 -49.26 1.13
CA LYS A 176 -16.24 -50.23 0.43
C LYS A 176 -15.49 -51.54 0.12
N LYS A 177 -14.19 -51.48 -0.23
CA LYS A 177 -13.34 -52.68 -0.36
C LYS A 177 -13.23 -53.43 0.97
N LYS A 178 -12.90 -52.74 2.08
CA LYS A 178 -12.82 -53.34 3.42
C LYS A 178 -14.14 -53.97 3.87
N GLN A 179 -15.28 -53.30 3.61
CA GLN A 179 -16.60 -53.88 3.85
C GLN A 179 -16.82 -55.15 3.00
N GLY A 180 -16.44 -55.12 1.71
CA GLY A 180 -16.50 -56.30 0.84
C GLY A 180 -15.62 -57.47 1.32
N GLU A 181 -14.39 -57.19 1.75
CA GLU A 181 -13.46 -58.18 2.33
C GLU A 181 -13.99 -58.77 3.65
N ILE A 182 -14.59 -57.94 4.51
CA ILE A 182 -15.23 -58.41 5.75
C ILE A 182 -16.45 -59.28 5.42
N MET A 183 -17.29 -58.88 4.48
CA MET A 183 -18.45 -59.67 4.05
C MET A 183 -18.03 -60.98 3.38
N ALA A 184 -16.97 -60.98 2.57
CA ALA A 184 -16.39 -62.19 1.97
C ALA A 184 -15.78 -63.11 3.03
N ARG A 185 -15.11 -62.57 4.05
CA ARG A 185 -14.62 -63.34 5.20
C ARG A 185 -15.76 -63.93 6.04
N ILE A 186 -16.84 -63.17 6.26
CA ILE A 186 -18.04 -63.68 6.93
C ILE A 186 -18.67 -64.81 6.09
N GLN A 187 -18.83 -64.62 4.78
CA GLN A 187 -19.35 -65.65 3.87
C GLN A 187 -18.48 -66.90 3.82
N ALA A 188 -17.14 -66.77 3.84
CA ALA A 188 -16.22 -67.89 3.89
C ALA A 188 -16.16 -68.57 5.28
N ALA A 189 -16.44 -67.84 6.36
CA ALA A 189 -16.53 -68.36 7.72
C ALA A 189 -17.93 -68.93 8.08
N ILE A 190 -18.94 -68.73 7.24
CA ILE A 190 -20.23 -69.41 7.36
C ILE A 190 -20.02 -70.88 6.95
N VAL A 191 -19.73 -71.71 7.95
CA VAL A 191 -19.92 -73.15 7.87
C VAL A 191 -21.41 -73.40 7.58
N GLN A 192 -21.72 -74.17 6.54
CA GLN A 192 -23.11 -74.54 6.25
C GLN A 192 -23.63 -75.53 7.29
N ILE A 193 -24.19 -74.99 8.38
CA ILE A 193 -25.03 -75.74 9.30
C ILE A 193 -26.36 -76.02 8.57
N PRO A 194 -26.78 -77.29 8.41
CA PRO A 194 -28.09 -77.58 7.82
C PRO A 194 -29.17 -76.94 8.70
N LYS A 195 -30.11 -76.23 8.07
CA LYS A 195 -31.16 -75.51 8.81
C LYS A 195 -31.87 -76.48 9.77
N PRO A 196 -31.99 -76.16 11.07
CA PRO A 196 -32.80 -76.97 11.97
C PRO A 196 -34.26 -77.01 11.46
N PRO A 197 -34.99 -78.11 11.68
CA PRO A 197 -36.36 -78.22 11.24
C PRO A 197 -37.21 -77.08 11.83
N PRO A 198 -38.24 -76.59 11.10
CA PRO A 198 -39.03 -75.45 11.54
C PRO A 198 -39.62 -75.69 12.93
N ASN A 199 -39.45 -74.71 13.83
CA ASN A 199 -39.88 -74.83 15.22
C ASN A 199 -41.40 -75.07 15.30
N ARG A 200 -41.76 -76.29 15.71
CA ARG A 200 -43.13 -76.83 15.85
C ARG A 200 -43.95 -76.19 16.99
N THR A 201 -43.57 -74.99 17.42
CA THR A 201 -44.17 -74.29 18.56
C THR A 201 -45.37 -73.43 18.17
N LEU A 202 -45.42 -72.88 16.95
CA LEU A 202 -46.56 -72.08 16.50
C LEU A 202 -47.82 -72.94 16.24
N GLU A 203 -47.69 -74.05 15.51
CA GLU A 203 -48.80 -75.02 15.33
C GLU A 203 -49.30 -75.61 16.65
N ALA A 204 -48.39 -75.90 17.59
CA ALA A 204 -48.74 -76.42 18.91
C ALA A 204 -49.55 -75.41 19.76
N ILE A 205 -49.27 -74.12 19.62
CA ILE A 205 -50.03 -73.04 20.28
C ILE A 205 -51.44 -72.91 19.68
N GLU A 206 -51.58 -73.05 18.36
CA GLU A 206 -52.88 -73.02 17.68
C GLU A 206 -53.74 -74.26 18.00
N ALA A 207 -53.14 -75.45 18.05
CA ALA A 207 -53.80 -76.68 18.48
C ALA A 207 -54.35 -76.57 19.91
N ARG A 208 -53.56 -76.01 20.84
CA ARG A 208 -53.97 -75.81 22.24
C ARG A 208 -55.10 -74.78 22.38
N LYS A 209 -55.14 -73.75 21.51
CA LYS A 209 -56.29 -72.82 21.40
C LYS A 209 -57.56 -73.49 20.88
N LYS A 210 -57.46 -74.42 19.92
CA LYS A 210 -58.62 -75.22 19.45
C LYS A 210 -59.16 -76.14 20.53
N GLN A 211 -58.29 -76.85 21.26
CA GLN A 211 -58.70 -77.72 22.37
C GLN A 211 -59.41 -76.95 23.50
N LYS A 212 -58.92 -75.75 23.86
CA LYS A 212 -59.56 -74.95 24.91
C LYS A 212 -61.01 -74.55 24.56
N LYS A 213 -61.25 -74.19 23.29
CA LYS A 213 -62.60 -73.91 22.77
C LYS A 213 -63.52 -75.14 22.69
N GLN A 214 -62.97 -76.35 22.67
CA GLN A 214 -63.77 -77.60 22.71
C GLN A 214 -64.12 -78.00 24.15
N LEU A 215 -63.21 -77.75 25.11
CA LEU A 215 -63.44 -78.00 26.53
C LEU A 215 -64.44 -77.01 27.15
N GLU A 216 -64.39 -75.73 26.77
CA GLU A 216 -65.36 -74.72 27.21
C GLU A 216 -66.80 -75.02 26.75
N VAL A 217 -67.00 -75.88 25.74
CA VAL A 217 -68.32 -76.34 25.26
C VAL A 217 -68.80 -77.62 25.98
N GLN A 218 -67.93 -78.36 26.66
CA GLN A 218 -68.29 -79.59 27.40
C GLN A 218 -68.53 -79.38 28.90
N VAL A 219 -68.01 -78.30 29.50
CA VAL A 219 -68.10 -78.05 30.94
C VAL A 219 -69.49 -77.57 31.41
N SER A 220 -70.41 -77.22 30.49
CA SER A 220 -71.77 -76.78 30.82
C SER A 220 -72.81 -77.91 31.00
N ILE A 221 -72.41 -79.20 30.99
CA ILE A 221 -73.35 -80.34 30.95
C ILE A 221 -73.35 -81.23 32.21
N VAL A 222 -72.40 -81.07 33.15
CA VAL A 222 -72.35 -81.93 34.36
C VAL A 222 -72.30 -81.11 35.64
N THR A 223 -73.49 -80.73 36.12
CA THR A 223 -73.74 -80.38 37.52
C THR A 223 -74.73 -81.37 38.12
N GLU A 224 -74.24 -82.44 38.77
CA GLU A 224 -75.09 -83.27 39.63
C GLU A 224 -74.25 -84.18 40.55
N ASN A 225 -74.67 -84.27 41.83
CA ASN A 225 -74.34 -85.32 42.82
C ASN A 225 -72.88 -85.33 43.35
N THR A 226 -72.57 -85.58 44.64
CA THR A 226 -73.39 -86.06 45.76
C THR A 226 -72.92 -85.56 47.15
N LYS A 227 -73.85 -85.57 48.10
CA LYS A 227 -73.74 -85.53 49.59
C LYS A 227 -72.80 -86.63 50.15
N ARG A 228 -72.43 -86.78 51.44
CA ARG A 228 -72.39 -86.04 52.75
C ARG A 228 -71.82 -87.09 53.75
N GLU A 229 -71.34 -86.72 54.93
CA GLU A 229 -71.67 -87.43 56.19
C GLU A 229 -71.25 -86.63 57.44
N GLY A 230 -71.89 -86.87 58.58
CA GLY A 230 -71.76 -86.08 59.82
C GLY A 230 -72.00 -86.93 61.07
N ILE A 231 -71.71 -86.37 62.25
CA ILE A 231 -71.60 -87.09 63.54
C ILE A 231 -72.83 -86.82 64.42
N ASN A 232 -73.27 -87.82 65.18
CA ASN A 232 -74.47 -87.79 66.04
C ASN A 232 -74.25 -87.15 67.42
N GLU A 233 -75.30 -86.51 67.92
CA GLU A 233 -75.44 -85.95 69.29
C GLU A 233 -76.15 -86.93 70.25
N LYS A 234 -76.02 -86.72 71.56
CA LYS A 234 -76.90 -87.28 72.62
C LYS A 234 -77.06 -86.33 73.81
N GLU A 235 -78.32 -86.02 74.12
CA GLU A 235 -78.86 -85.31 75.30
C GLU A 235 -79.14 -86.33 76.45
N PHE A 236 -79.59 -86.02 77.69
CA PHE A 236 -79.52 -84.91 78.68
C PHE A 236 -80.25 -85.42 79.98
N ILE A 237 -80.48 -84.54 80.99
CA ILE A 237 -81.45 -84.57 82.15
C ILE A 237 -80.78 -84.72 83.54
N VAL A 238 -81.19 -84.10 84.67
CA VAL A 238 -81.83 -82.81 85.11
C VAL A 238 -81.67 -82.77 86.66
N GLU A 239 -81.56 -81.61 87.33
CA GLU A 239 -82.36 -81.17 88.53
C GLU A 239 -81.84 -79.84 89.19
N ASP A 240 -82.78 -79.06 89.76
CA ASP A 240 -82.68 -77.84 90.63
C ASP A 240 -81.92 -76.54 90.15
N PRO A 241 -82.64 -75.51 89.62
CA PRO A 241 -81.99 -74.43 88.83
C PRO A 241 -81.49 -73.13 89.51
N GLN A 242 -81.82 -72.77 90.76
CA GLN A 242 -81.76 -71.34 91.15
C GLN A 242 -80.44 -70.83 91.78
N LEU A 243 -79.75 -71.58 92.62
CA LEU A 243 -78.41 -71.19 93.13
C LEU A 243 -77.27 -71.61 92.18
N TYR A 244 -77.54 -72.61 91.33
CA TYR A 244 -76.60 -73.15 90.35
C TYR A 244 -76.28 -72.12 89.24
N ASN A 245 -77.27 -71.34 88.79
CA ASN A 245 -77.13 -70.45 87.64
C ASN A 245 -76.12 -69.32 87.86
N GLU A 246 -76.13 -68.58 88.98
CA GLU A 246 -75.13 -67.52 89.24
C GLU A 246 -73.70 -68.10 89.35
N TYR A 247 -73.55 -69.26 90.00
CA TYR A 247 -72.26 -69.93 90.11
C TYR A 247 -71.76 -70.46 88.76
N ILE A 248 -72.64 -71.00 87.93
CA ILE A 248 -72.37 -71.43 86.55
C ILE A 248 -72.02 -70.25 85.66
N GLU A 249 -72.68 -69.11 85.78
CA GLU A 249 -72.34 -67.90 85.02
C GLU A 249 -70.97 -67.36 85.43
N MET A 250 -70.64 -67.33 86.73
CA MET A 250 -69.30 -67.00 87.21
C MET A 250 -68.20 -68.02 86.82
N ILE A 251 -68.57 -69.27 86.51
CA ILE A 251 -67.66 -70.26 85.92
C ILE A 251 -67.52 -70.04 84.41
N ARG A 252 -68.62 -69.81 83.69
CA ARG A 252 -68.63 -69.54 82.24
C ARG A 252 -67.83 -68.29 81.92
N GLN A 253 -68.07 -67.18 82.61
CA GLN A 253 -67.30 -65.93 82.47
C GLN A 253 -65.81 -66.17 82.73
N ARG A 254 -65.45 -66.88 83.81
CA ARG A 254 -64.05 -67.25 84.04
C ARG A 254 -63.48 -68.12 82.94
N LEU A 255 -64.23 -69.08 82.39
CA LEU A 255 -63.77 -69.95 81.31
C LEU A 255 -63.58 -69.18 79.99
N GLU A 256 -64.45 -68.20 79.72
CA GLU A 256 -64.38 -67.29 78.58
C GLU A 256 -63.18 -66.32 78.72
N ASP A 257 -63.00 -65.71 79.89
CA ASP A 257 -61.83 -64.87 80.19
C ASP A 257 -60.52 -65.68 80.07
N ASP A 258 -60.50 -66.92 80.56
CA ASP A 258 -59.33 -67.80 80.46
C ASP A 258 -59.08 -68.24 79.01
N ALA A 259 -60.14 -68.47 78.23
CA ALA A 259 -60.04 -68.72 76.79
C ALA A 259 -59.49 -67.51 76.05
N ILE A 260 -60.02 -66.31 76.28
CA ILE A 260 -59.53 -65.03 75.74
C ILE A 260 -58.07 -64.81 76.15
N ALA A 261 -57.69 -65.10 77.40
CA ALA A 261 -56.32 -64.98 77.88
C ALA A 261 -55.36 -66.01 77.25
N ARG A 262 -55.82 -67.22 76.89
CA ARG A 262 -55.04 -68.20 76.10
C ARG A 262 -54.88 -67.72 74.66
N ASP A 263 -55.97 -67.26 74.04
CA ASP A 263 -56.01 -66.71 72.69
C ASP A 263 -55.06 -65.51 72.53
N GLN A 264 -55.05 -64.60 73.51
CA GLN A 264 -54.14 -63.46 73.53
C GLN A 264 -52.68 -63.89 73.75
N ARG A 265 -52.42 -64.90 74.59
CA ARG A 265 -51.06 -65.47 74.77
C ARG A 265 -50.59 -66.12 73.48
N GLU A 266 -51.47 -66.82 72.76
CA GLU A 266 -51.13 -67.44 71.49
C GLU A 266 -50.95 -66.42 70.36
N LYS A 267 -51.82 -65.41 70.27
CA LYS A 267 -51.65 -64.25 69.37
C LYS A 267 -50.33 -63.51 69.66
N ARG A 268 -49.91 -63.38 70.93
CA ARG A 268 -48.58 -62.86 71.30
C ARG A 268 -47.43 -63.76 70.84
N ARG A 269 -47.50 -65.07 71.09
CA ARG A 269 -46.48 -66.05 70.61
C ARG A 269 -46.37 -66.05 69.08
N ARG A 270 -47.49 -66.10 68.37
CA ARG A 270 -47.56 -66.04 66.90
C ARG A 270 -47.02 -64.70 66.38
N ARG A 271 -47.32 -63.57 67.03
CA ARG A 271 -46.76 -62.25 66.66
C ARG A 271 -45.25 -62.22 66.79
N VAL A 272 -44.69 -62.64 67.93
CA VAL A 272 -43.23 -62.68 68.14
C VAL A 272 -42.55 -63.58 67.12
N LEU A 273 -43.12 -64.76 66.82
CA LEU A 273 -42.58 -65.67 65.81
C LEU A 273 -42.61 -65.05 64.40
N VAL A 274 -43.71 -64.38 64.03
CA VAL A 274 -43.83 -63.68 62.74
C VAL A 274 -42.89 -62.46 62.67
N GLU A 275 -42.69 -61.74 63.77
CA GLU A 275 -41.71 -60.64 63.85
C GLU A 275 -40.28 -61.16 63.71
N GLN A 276 -39.93 -62.29 64.34
CA GLN A 276 -38.63 -62.94 64.17
C GLN A 276 -38.39 -63.41 62.72
N LEU A 277 -39.40 -64.02 62.08
CA LEU A 277 -39.32 -64.41 60.68
C LEU A 277 -39.16 -63.20 59.75
N LYS A 278 -39.92 -62.13 59.96
CA LYS A 278 -39.77 -60.88 59.19
C LYS A 278 -38.39 -60.24 59.37
N VAL A 279 -37.84 -60.25 60.58
CA VAL A 279 -36.47 -59.75 60.82
C VAL A 279 -35.44 -60.59 60.07
N HIS A 280 -35.62 -61.92 59.99
CA HIS A 280 -34.76 -62.80 59.21
C HIS A 280 -34.91 -62.57 57.69
N GLU A 281 -36.14 -62.41 57.18
CA GLU A 281 -36.41 -62.07 55.79
C GLU A 281 -35.75 -60.75 55.39
N ILE A 282 -35.90 -59.70 56.21
CA ILE A 282 -35.24 -58.39 56.01
C ILE A 282 -33.71 -58.51 56.03
N GLN A 283 -33.14 -59.35 56.90
CA GLN A 283 -31.70 -59.60 56.93
C GLN A 283 -31.20 -60.35 55.68
N GLU A 284 -31.95 -61.34 55.19
CA GLU A 284 -31.63 -62.03 53.94
C GLU A 284 -31.76 -61.11 52.73
N GLU A 285 -32.79 -60.28 52.66
CA GLU A 285 -32.98 -59.28 51.61
C GLU A 285 -31.85 -58.26 51.62
N ALA A 286 -31.51 -57.67 52.78
CA ALA A 286 -30.38 -56.75 52.92
C ALA A 286 -29.05 -57.40 52.51
N PHE A 287 -28.80 -58.68 52.84
CA PHE A 287 -27.60 -59.39 52.42
C PHE A 287 -27.57 -59.67 50.91
N ARG A 288 -28.72 -60.00 50.30
CA ARG A 288 -28.84 -60.19 48.84
C ARG A 288 -28.65 -58.86 48.10
N GLU A 289 -29.21 -57.77 48.62
CA GLU A 289 -29.01 -56.40 48.14
C GLU A 289 -27.55 -55.98 48.26
N GLU A 290 -26.91 -56.19 49.42
CA GLU A 290 -25.49 -55.89 49.61
C GLU A 290 -24.60 -56.70 48.66
N GLN A 291 -24.90 -57.99 48.42
CA GLN A 291 -24.19 -58.77 47.41
C GLN A 291 -24.49 -58.31 45.97
N LEU A 292 -25.67 -57.74 45.69
CA LEU A 292 -26.01 -57.18 44.38
C LEU A 292 -25.27 -55.85 44.17
N VAL A 293 -25.30 -54.95 45.16
CA VAL A 293 -24.53 -53.70 45.19
C VAL A 293 -23.04 -54.00 45.04
N ASN A 294 -22.48 -54.93 45.81
CA ASN A 294 -21.06 -55.30 45.69
C ASN A 294 -20.70 -56.00 44.37
N ARG A 295 -21.65 -56.60 43.65
CA ARG A 295 -21.46 -57.11 42.28
C ARG A 295 -21.56 -56.00 41.23
N LEU A 296 -22.51 -55.08 41.37
CA LEU A 296 -22.69 -53.91 40.50
C LEU A 296 -21.51 -52.94 40.63
N MET A 297 -21.12 -52.60 41.85
CA MET A 297 -19.94 -51.76 42.19
C MET A 297 -18.60 -52.43 41.86
N ARG A 298 -18.61 -53.73 41.50
CA ARG A 298 -17.43 -54.42 40.93
C ARG A 298 -17.16 -53.98 39.48
N GLN A 299 -18.06 -53.21 38.88
CA GLN A 299 -17.75 -52.28 37.79
C GLN A 299 -17.91 -50.82 38.30
N SER A 300 -17.02 -49.86 37.98
CA SER A 300 -15.82 -50.02 37.17
C SER A 300 -14.57 -49.29 37.69
N GLN A 301 -13.54 -50.07 38.02
CA GLN A 301 -12.16 -49.55 38.10
C GLN A 301 -11.66 -49.00 36.75
N GLN A 302 -12.33 -49.32 35.64
CA GLN A 302 -12.04 -48.70 34.34
C GLN A 302 -12.65 -47.31 34.26
N GLU A 303 -13.85 -47.05 34.80
CA GLU A 303 -14.43 -45.70 34.89
C GLU A 303 -13.56 -44.76 35.73
N ARG A 304 -13.04 -45.22 36.88
CA ARG A 304 -12.10 -44.40 37.67
C ARG A 304 -10.82 -44.09 36.89
N ARG A 305 -10.28 -45.06 36.15
CA ARG A 305 -9.12 -44.85 35.26
C ARG A 305 -9.44 -43.87 34.11
N VAL A 306 -10.60 -44.01 33.48
CA VAL A 306 -11.08 -43.11 32.42
C VAL A 306 -11.33 -41.70 32.96
N ALA A 307 -11.85 -41.55 34.18
CA ALA A 307 -12.03 -40.25 34.83
C ALA A 307 -10.69 -39.56 35.13
N VAL A 308 -9.69 -40.30 35.63
CA VAL A 308 -8.33 -39.79 35.85
C VAL A 308 -7.65 -39.43 34.52
N GLN A 309 -7.73 -40.30 33.50
CA GLN A 309 -7.22 -40.00 32.15
C GLN A 309 -7.91 -38.77 31.54
N LEU A 310 -9.23 -38.63 31.70
CA LEU A 310 -9.98 -37.47 31.25
C LEU A 310 -9.57 -36.20 32.01
N MET A 311 -9.25 -36.30 33.30
CA MET A 311 -8.71 -35.19 34.08
C MET A 311 -7.33 -34.76 33.56
N HIS A 312 -6.42 -35.70 33.30
CA HIS A 312 -5.11 -35.40 32.69
C HIS A 312 -5.27 -34.74 31.32
N VAL A 313 -6.09 -35.31 30.42
CA VAL A 313 -6.33 -34.73 29.09
C VAL A 313 -6.99 -33.34 29.17
N ARG A 314 -7.85 -33.07 30.17
CA ARG A 314 -8.40 -31.73 30.42
C ARG A 314 -7.31 -30.76 30.89
N HIS A 315 -6.44 -31.19 31.80
CA HIS A 315 -5.33 -30.38 32.29
C HIS A 315 -4.32 -30.07 31.18
N GLU A 316 -3.90 -31.06 30.40
CA GLU A 316 -3.03 -30.90 29.23
C GLU A 316 -3.64 -29.93 28.20
N LYS A 317 -4.94 -30.03 27.91
CA LYS A 317 -5.64 -29.09 27.02
C LYS A 317 -5.63 -27.66 27.57
N GLU A 318 -5.81 -27.47 28.87
CA GLU A 318 -5.73 -26.15 29.47
C GLU A 318 -4.29 -25.62 29.46
N VAL A 319 -3.27 -26.45 29.70
CA VAL A 319 -1.86 -26.07 29.54
C VAL A 319 -1.54 -25.66 28.09
N ILE A 320 -2.04 -26.39 27.09
CA ILE A 320 -1.90 -26.03 25.67
C ILE A 320 -2.60 -24.70 25.37
N ARG A 321 -3.79 -24.46 25.93
CA ARG A 321 -4.52 -23.20 25.79
C ARG A 321 -3.76 -22.03 26.42
N GLN A 322 -3.26 -22.18 27.64
CA GLN A 322 -2.46 -21.15 28.32
C GLN A 322 -1.15 -20.89 27.58
N ASN A 323 -0.45 -21.92 27.10
CA ASN A 323 0.74 -21.79 26.27
C ASN A 323 0.45 -21.07 24.94
N ARG A 324 -0.73 -21.28 24.34
CA ARG A 324 -1.16 -20.54 23.14
C ARG A 324 -1.38 -19.06 23.47
N ILE A 325 -2.16 -18.75 24.52
CA ILE A 325 -2.43 -17.37 24.96
C ILE A 325 -1.13 -16.65 25.32
N PHE A 326 -0.20 -17.33 25.99
CA PHE A 326 1.11 -16.77 26.35
C PHE A 326 1.95 -16.45 25.12
N ARG A 327 2.04 -17.36 24.14
CA ARG A 327 2.73 -17.11 22.86
C ARG A 327 2.08 -15.97 22.08
N GLU A 328 0.76 -15.91 22.04
CA GLU A 328 -0.01 -14.85 21.39
C GLU A 328 0.34 -13.48 21.99
N LYS A 329 0.32 -13.35 23.32
CA LYS A 329 0.81 -12.15 24.02
C LYS A 329 2.26 -11.79 23.69
N GLN A 330 3.18 -12.77 23.67
CA GLN A 330 4.58 -12.51 23.31
C GLN A 330 4.74 -12.04 21.85
N TYR A 331 3.91 -12.54 20.93
CA TYR A 331 3.89 -12.04 19.56
C TYR A 331 3.24 -10.64 19.47
N ASP A 332 2.22 -10.34 20.27
CA ASP A 332 1.63 -9.01 20.35
C ASP A 332 2.62 -7.96 20.89
N GLU A 333 3.33 -8.29 21.96
CA GLU A 333 4.40 -7.47 22.56
C GLU A 333 5.52 -7.21 21.55
N LYS A 334 5.99 -8.24 20.84
CA LYS A 334 7.00 -8.09 19.78
C LYS A 334 6.51 -7.25 18.62
N ARG A 335 5.26 -7.44 18.15
CA ARG A 335 4.68 -6.62 17.08
C ARG A 335 4.56 -5.15 17.49
N LEU A 336 4.24 -4.87 18.75
CA LEU A 336 4.20 -3.50 19.28
C LEU A 336 5.61 -2.88 19.30
N GLN A 337 6.62 -3.63 19.73
CA GLN A 337 8.03 -3.19 19.74
C GLN A 337 8.56 -2.96 18.32
N GLU A 338 8.37 -3.91 17.40
CA GLU A 338 8.76 -3.78 15.99
C GLU A 338 8.07 -2.58 15.31
N PHE A 339 6.81 -2.30 15.66
CA PHE A 339 6.07 -1.12 15.18
C PHE A 339 6.63 0.19 15.74
N GLN A 340 6.95 0.24 17.04
CA GLN A 340 7.59 1.41 17.67
C GLN A 340 8.97 1.67 17.08
N GLU A 341 9.80 0.63 16.95
CA GLU A 341 11.11 0.74 16.31
C GLU A 341 11.02 1.18 14.85
N ALA A 342 10.00 0.74 14.10
CA ALA A 342 9.79 1.19 12.73
C ALA A 342 9.49 2.70 12.67
N LEU A 343 8.60 3.20 13.55
CA LEU A 343 8.31 4.62 13.68
C LEU A 343 9.54 5.44 14.09
N ASP A 344 10.35 4.97 15.04
CA ASP A 344 11.57 5.64 15.47
C ASP A 344 12.62 5.70 14.35
N ARG A 345 12.78 4.61 13.58
CA ARG A 345 13.66 4.58 12.40
C ARG A 345 13.19 5.57 11.33
N GLU A 346 11.90 5.61 11.03
CA GLU A 346 11.31 6.55 10.07
C GLU A 346 11.49 8.01 10.55
N ALA A 347 11.25 8.29 11.84
CA ALA A 347 11.47 9.61 12.43
C ALA A 347 12.94 10.06 12.39
N VAL A 348 13.91 9.13 12.57
CA VAL A 348 15.35 9.42 12.40
C VAL A 348 15.68 9.72 10.95
N LEU A 349 15.15 8.96 9.98
CA LEU A 349 15.36 9.22 8.55
C LEU A 349 14.76 10.58 8.13
N ALA A 350 13.54 10.89 8.59
CA ALA A 350 12.89 12.18 8.32
C ALA A 350 13.69 13.37 8.90
N LYS A 351 14.26 13.22 10.10
CA LYS A 351 15.15 14.23 10.70
C LYS A 351 16.43 14.43 9.89
N ARG A 352 17.06 13.34 9.41
CA ARG A 352 18.25 13.42 8.54
C ARG A 352 17.95 14.13 7.23
N ALA A 353 16.87 13.74 6.54
CA ALA A 353 16.42 14.41 5.32
C ALA A 353 16.12 15.91 5.53
N GLN A 354 15.57 16.30 6.69
CA GLN A 354 15.36 17.71 7.04
C GLN A 354 16.68 18.47 7.24
N ILE A 355 17.70 17.84 7.81
CA ILE A 355 19.04 18.44 7.98
C ILE A 355 19.72 18.58 6.61
N GLU A 356 19.76 17.51 5.80
CA GLU A 356 20.33 17.51 4.46
C GLU A 356 19.69 18.58 3.56
N TYR A 357 18.36 18.73 3.61
CA TYR A 357 17.65 19.78 2.88
C TYR A 357 18.01 21.20 3.35
N ARG A 358 18.20 21.41 4.66
CA ARG A 358 18.65 22.70 5.20
C ARG A 358 20.08 23.03 4.79
N GLU A 359 20.97 22.05 4.77
CA GLU A 359 22.35 22.23 4.29
C GLU A 359 22.41 22.52 2.79
N GLN A 360 21.57 21.87 1.97
CA GLN A 360 21.44 22.18 0.55
C GLN A 360 20.97 23.63 0.35
N LEU A 361 19.92 24.04 1.08
CA LEU A 361 19.43 25.43 1.02
C LEU A 361 20.49 26.45 1.45
N GLN A 362 21.32 26.13 2.46
CA GLN A 362 22.45 26.98 2.86
C GLN A 362 23.51 27.09 1.75
N LYS A 363 23.89 25.97 1.13
CA LYS A 363 24.85 25.93 0.01
C LYS A 363 24.34 26.75 -1.19
N ASP A 364 23.06 26.63 -1.52
CA ASP A 364 22.42 27.40 -2.60
C ASP A 364 22.40 28.91 -2.28
N LEU A 365 22.06 29.29 -1.04
CA LEU A 365 22.13 30.69 -0.59
C LEU A 365 23.55 31.25 -0.63
N GLU A 366 24.56 30.48 -0.23
CA GLU A 366 25.96 30.87 -0.35
C GLU A 366 26.38 31.08 -1.81
N LEU A 367 26.01 30.17 -2.72
CA LEU A 367 26.29 30.30 -4.14
C LEU A 367 25.62 31.54 -4.75
N HIS A 368 24.34 31.78 -4.41
CA HIS A 368 23.65 32.99 -4.84
C HIS A 368 24.31 34.27 -4.31
N ASN A 369 24.76 34.27 -3.05
CA ASN A 369 25.48 35.40 -2.47
C ASN A 369 26.85 35.63 -3.14
N ARG A 370 27.64 34.59 -3.41
CA ARG A 370 28.91 34.69 -4.16
C ARG A 370 28.69 35.30 -5.55
N ILE A 371 27.74 34.76 -6.32
CA ILE A 371 27.37 35.29 -7.65
C ILE A 371 26.87 36.74 -7.57
N ALA A 372 26.13 37.11 -6.51
CA ALA A 372 25.67 38.49 -6.32
C ALA A 372 26.84 39.46 -6.04
N VAL A 373 27.82 39.05 -5.22
CA VAL A 373 29.05 39.80 -4.94
C VAL A 373 29.91 39.93 -6.19
N GLU A 374 30.17 38.85 -6.92
CA GLU A 374 30.90 38.87 -8.19
C GLU A 374 30.25 39.81 -9.21
N ARG A 375 28.91 39.75 -9.35
CA ARG A 375 28.16 40.67 -10.23
C ARG A 375 28.24 42.13 -9.76
N ALA A 376 28.31 42.38 -8.45
CA ALA A 376 28.50 43.73 -7.91
C ALA A 376 29.93 44.24 -8.19
N GLN A 377 30.95 43.41 -7.97
CA GLN A 377 32.34 43.71 -8.30
C GLN A 377 32.53 43.95 -9.81
N ALA A 378 31.91 43.13 -10.66
CA ALA A 378 31.98 43.30 -12.12
C ALA A 378 31.28 44.59 -12.59
N ARG A 379 30.18 45.01 -11.95
CA ARG A 379 29.58 46.34 -12.20
C ARG A 379 30.52 47.45 -11.74
N TYR A 380 31.09 47.35 -10.54
CA TYR A 380 32.04 48.33 -10.03
C TYR A 380 33.25 48.47 -10.95
N ARG A 381 33.90 47.37 -11.35
CA ARG A 381 35.02 47.36 -12.30
C ARG A 381 34.66 48.07 -13.60
N LYS A 382 33.56 47.68 -14.26
CA LYS A 382 33.11 48.38 -15.50
C LYS A 382 32.95 49.89 -15.35
N HIS A 383 32.46 50.37 -14.21
CA HIS A 383 32.35 51.80 -13.94
C HIS A 383 33.71 52.45 -13.59
N TYR A 384 34.57 51.73 -12.87
CA TYR A 384 35.92 52.17 -12.55
C TYR A 384 36.80 52.25 -13.81
N ASP A 385 36.84 51.20 -14.62
CA ASP A 385 37.57 51.09 -15.87
C ASP A 385 37.11 52.22 -16.84
N PHE A 386 35.80 52.43 -17.01
CA PHE A 386 35.28 53.54 -17.80
C PHE A 386 35.70 54.94 -17.28
N CYS A 387 35.71 55.14 -15.97
CA CYS A 387 36.19 56.39 -15.37
C CYS A 387 37.72 56.55 -15.48
N LEU A 388 38.46 55.45 -15.51
CA LEU A 388 39.91 55.40 -15.69
C LEU A 388 40.27 55.76 -17.15
N ASP A 389 39.60 55.15 -18.12
CA ASP A 389 39.74 55.45 -19.56
C ASP A 389 39.42 56.92 -19.83
N LEU A 390 38.29 57.44 -19.32
CA LEU A 390 37.93 58.86 -19.43
C LEU A 390 38.97 59.79 -18.78
N LEU A 391 39.59 59.37 -17.69
CA LEU A 391 40.66 60.13 -17.03
C LEU A 391 41.94 60.14 -17.88
N PHE A 392 42.29 59.04 -18.54
CA PHE A 392 43.37 59.00 -19.52
C PHE A 392 43.07 59.89 -20.74
N ASP A 393 41.86 59.85 -21.32
CA ASP A 393 41.46 60.73 -22.42
C ASP A 393 41.58 62.23 -22.05
N ILE A 394 41.29 62.58 -20.80
CA ILE A 394 41.46 63.95 -20.27
C ILE A 394 42.95 64.30 -20.13
N ILE A 395 43.78 63.38 -19.63
CA ILE A 395 45.23 63.57 -19.52
C ILE A 395 45.86 63.71 -20.90
N ASP A 396 45.47 62.88 -21.87
CA ASP A 396 45.96 62.94 -23.26
C ASP A 396 45.59 64.27 -23.91
N LEU A 397 44.35 64.73 -23.75
CA LEU A 397 43.92 66.04 -24.27
C LEU A 397 44.72 67.18 -23.61
N ALA A 398 44.94 67.12 -22.29
CA ALA A 398 45.73 68.11 -21.57
C ALA A 398 47.22 68.09 -22.00
N THR A 399 47.78 66.91 -22.23
CA THR A 399 49.18 66.70 -22.61
C THR A 399 49.43 67.14 -24.05
N LYS A 400 48.56 66.78 -25.02
CA LYS A 400 48.58 67.34 -26.38
C LYS A 400 48.44 68.86 -26.39
N THR A 401 47.54 69.38 -25.56
CA THR A 401 47.37 70.83 -25.41
C THR A 401 48.65 71.48 -24.88
N GLY A 402 49.38 70.82 -23.97
CA GLY A 402 50.69 71.26 -23.46
C GLY A 402 51.81 71.20 -24.50
N GLU A 403 52.04 70.04 -25.11
CA GLU A 403 53.05 69.80 -26.16
C GLU A 403 52.99 70.87 -27.25
N TYR A 404 51.79 71.10 -27.81
CA TYR A 404 51.61 72.11 -28.86
C TYR A 404 51.86 73.53 -28.37
N ARG A 405 51.57 73.81 -27.09
CA ARG A 405 51.70 75.15 -26.50
C ARG A 405 53.16 75.53 -26.29
N GLU A 406 54.01 74.57 -25.95
CA GLU A 406 55.47 74.73 -25.93
C GLU A 406 56.02 74.93 -27.35
N LEU A 407 55.59 74.11 -28.32
CA LEU A 407 56.04 74.19 -29.72
C LEU A 407 55.60 75.49 -30.45
N THR A 408 54.54 76.17 -30.01
CA THR A 408 53.95 77.34 -30.70
C THR A 408 54.00 78.64 -29.90
N ASN A 409 54.79 78.73 -28.83
CA ASN A 409 54.86 79.91 -27.95
C ASN A 409 53.47 80.37 -27.46
N ASN A 410 52.75 79.47 -26.80
CA ASN A 410 51.45 79.67 -26.16
C ASN A 410 50.19 79.82 -27.05
N LEU A 411 50.30 79.83 -28.39
CA LEU A 411 49.20 80.18 -29.29
C LEU A 411 48.57 78.96 -29.99
N ILE A 412 47.46 78.43 -29.45
CA ILE A 412 46.76 77.26 -30.01
C ILE A 412 45.66 77.68 -31.00
N PRO A 413 45.69 77.25 -32.28
CA PRO A 413 44.65 77.58 -33.26
C PRO A 413 43.27 77.01 -32.90
N ALA A 414 42.24 77.86 -32.96
CA ALA A 414 40.86 77.50 -32.59
C ALA A 414 40.16 76.49 -33.54
N LYS A 415 40.80 76.07 -34.65
CA LYS A 415 40.35 74.93 -35.46
C LYS A 415 40.85 73.61 -34.86
N MET A 416 42.15 73.53 -34.59
CA MET A 416 42.81 72.35 -34.03
C MET A 416 42.26 71.96 -32.65
N MET A 417 42.02 72.94 -31.78
CA MET A 417 41.35 72.70 -30.48
C MET A 417 39.90 72.22 -30.61
N ARG A 418 39.20 72.52 -31.72
CA ARG A 418 37.86 71.96 -31.99
C ARG A 418 37.96 70.53 -32.50
N GLU A 419 38.93 70.25 -33.39
CA GLU A 419 39.20 68.90 -33.92
C GLU A 419 39.58 67.93 -32.78
N TRP A 420 40.48 68.32 -31.87
CA TRP A 420 40.82 67.51 -30.69
C TRP A 420 39.64 67.30 -29.73
N LYS A 421 38.79 68.32 -29.53
CA LYS A 421 37.55 68.16 -28.76
C LYS A 421 36.57 67.22 -29.46
N GLU A 422 36.47 67.26 -30.78
CA GLU A 422 35.66 66.32 -31.55
C GLU A 422 36.20 64.88 -31.46
N LEU A 423 37.52 64.66 -31.44
CA LEU A 423 38.11 63.34 -31.22
C LEU A 423 37.79 62.81 -29.82
N PHE A 424 37.97 63.64 -28.78
CA PHE A 424 37.57 63.35 -27.40
C PHE A 424 36.07 62.99 -27.30
N TYR A 425 35.17 63.80 -27.89
CA TYR A 425 33.73 63.49 -27.91
C TYR A 425 33.36 62.23 -28.73
N LYS A 426 34.24 61.76 -29.61
CA LYS A 426 34.06 60.53 -30.40
C LYS A 426 34.73 59.31 -29.75
N GLY A 427 35.47 59.47 -28.64
CA GLY A 427 36.22 58.40 -27.99
C GLY A 427 37.35 57.85 -28.86
N ILE A 428 37.99 58.71 -29.67
CA ILE A 428 39.12 58.34 -30.52
C ILE A 428 40.41 58.84 -29.83
N PRO A 429 41.40 57.96 -29.56
CA PRO A 429 42.66 58.35 -28.93
C PRO A 429 43.36 59.52 -29.64
N LEU A 430 43.93 60.44 -28.87
CA LEU A 430 44.65 61.61 -29.39
C LEU A 430 46.13 61.32 -29.74
N TYR A 431 46.64 60.19 -29.28
CA TYR A 431 47.94 59.63 -29.63
C TYR A 431 47.69 58.35 -30.44
N ASP A 432 48.49 58.11 -31.48
CA ASP A 432 48.55 56.78 -32.09
C ASP A 432 48.99 55.79 -31.01
N GLN A 433 48.25 54.70 -30.82
CA GLN A 433 48.69 53.61 -29.93
C GLN A 433 50.06 53.15 -30.41
N ALA A 434 51.07 53.32 -29.55
CA ALA A 434 52.38 52.74 -29.80
C ALA A 434 52.19 51.24 -30.02
N CYS A 435 52.69 50.73 -31.15
CA CYS A 435 52.81 49.30 -31.39
C CYS A 435 53.89 48.77 -30.46
N VAL A 436 53.55 48.60 -29.18
CA VAL A 436 54.30 47.79 -28.25
C VAL A 436 54.13 46.37 -28.75
N ASP A 437 55.19 45.81 -29.34
CA ASP A 437 55.22 44.40 -29.72
C ASP A 437 54.74 43.57 -28.52
N PRO A 438 53.83 42.58 -28.72
CA PRO A 438 53.32 41.80 -27.61
C PRO A 438 54.49 41.23 -26.81
N TYR A 439 54.55 41.55 -25.52
CA TYR A 439 55.54 40.95 -24.61
C TYR A 439 55.50 39.43 -24.81
N PRO A 440 56.66 38.76 -24.98
CA PRO A 440 56.71 37.33 -25.21
C PRO A 440 55.86 36.60 -24.19
N THR A 441 54.91 35.78 -24.67
CA THR A 441 53.96 35.07 -23.80
C THR A 441 54.66 33.96 -22.99
N GLU A 442 55.88 33.60 -23.38
CA GLU A 442 56.78 32.74 -22.62
C GLU A 442 57.71 33.62 -21.76
N PRO A 443 57.72 33.45 -20.42
CA PRO A 443 58.61 34.22 -19.55
C PRO A 443 60.07 33.92 -19.89
N SER A 444 60.90 34.96 -19.87
CA SER A 444 62.35 34.83 -20.10
C SER A 444 62.95 33.84 -19.09
N PRO A 445 63.98 33.04 -19.45
CA PRO A 445 64.66 32.15 -18.50
C PRO A 445 65.08 32.85 -17.19
N ASP A 446 65.49 34.12 -17.27
CA ASP A 446 65.84 34.92 -16.09
C ASP A 446 64.62 35.24 -15.20
N GLN A 447 63.44 35.47 -15.79
CA GLN A 447 62.19 35.72 -15.05
C GLN A 447 61.68 34.45 -14.37
N LEU A 448 61.85 33.28 -15.00
CA LEU A 448 61.57 31.99 -14.36
C LEU A 448 62.50 31.77 -13.16
N LEU A 449 63.77 32.14 -13.29
CA LEU A 449 64.77 32.01 -12.22
C LEU A 449 64.55 33.04 -11.08
N GLU A 450 64.01 34.22 -11.38
CA GLU A 450 63.52 35.17 -10.37
C GLU A 450 62.26 34.67 -9.66
N LEU A 451 61.29 34.09 -10.39
CA LEU A 451 60.10 33.48 -9.77
C LEU A 451 60.47 32.28 -8.88
N GLU A 452 61.43 31.46 -9.30
CA GLU A 452 61.94 30.35 -8.49
C GLU A 452 62.68 30.85 -7.24
N LYS A 453 63.45 31.95 -7.33
CA LYS A 453 64.03 32.62 -6.15
C LYS A 453 62.97 33.16 -5.20
N ILE A 454 61.91 33.79 -5.71
CA ILE A 454 60.81 34.33 -4.89
C ILE A 454 60.07 33.18 -4.20
N ALA A 455 59.76 32.10 -4.92
CA ALA A 455 59.13 30.91 -4.33
C ALA A 455 60.00 30.24 -3.26
N LEU A 456 61.33 30.20 -3.46
CA LEU A 456 62.26 29.73 -2.44
C LEU A 456 62.29 30.67 -1.22
N LEU A 457 62.21 31.99 -1.41
CA LEU A 457 62.08 32.96 -0.31
C LEU A 457 60.78 32.74 0.48
N ASP A 458 59.62 32.64 -0.20
CA ASP A 458 58.32 32.38 0.44
C ASP A 458 58.33 31.09 1.28
N ILE A 459 58.99 30.02 0.78
CA ILE A 459 59.17 28.78 1.53
C ILE A 459 60.07 29.00 2.75
N GLN A 460 61.12 29.80 2.62
CA GLN A 460 62.07 30.09 3.70
C GLN A 460 61.42 30.95 4.80
N ASP A 461 60.67 31.97 4.43
CA ASP A 461 59.88 32.83 5.32
C ASP A 461 58.76 32.04 6.02
N PHE A 462 58.09 31.12 5.31
CA PHE A 462 57.12 30.20 5.92
C PHE A 462 57.75 29.27 6.96
N MET A 463 58.93 28.71 6.65
CA MET A 463 59.67 27.86 7.59
C MET A 463 60.16 28.65 8.81
N GLU A 464 60.60 29.89 8.64
CA GLU A 464 60.97 30.76 9.76
C GLU A 464 59.75 31.14 10.61
N TYR A 465 58.60 31.41 10.00
CA TYR A 465 57.34 31.62 10.72
C TYR A 465 56.92 30.39 11.54
N GLU A 466 56.97 29.18 10.99
CA GLU A 466 56.69 27.95 11.76
C GLU A 466 57.69 27.76 12.92
N VAL A 467 58.98 28.03 12.71
CA VAL A 467 59.99 27.93 13.78
C VAL A 467 59.78 28.97 14.87
N GLN A 468 59.41 30.21 14.54
CA GLN A 468 59.04 31.22 15.53
C GLN A 468 57.77 30.83 16.29
N ASN A 469 56.74 30.35 15.59
CA ASN A 469 55.47 29.95 16.19
C ASN A 469 55.62 28.71 17.10
N ALA A 470 56.43 27.73 16.68
CA ALA A 470 56.82 26.58 17.49
C ALA A 470 57.65 26.98 18.72
N SER A 471 58.54 27.98 18.58
CA SER A 471 59.31 28.54 19.70
C SER A 471 58.39 29.25 20.71
N ILE A 472 57.42 30.05 20.24
CA ILE A 472 56.40 30.69 21.09
C ILE A 472 55.58 29.63 21.84
N HIS A 473 55.17 28.56 21.15
CA HIS A 473 54.49 27.43 21.79
C HIS A 473 55.37 26.67 22.79
N LEU A 474 56.68 26.60 22.60
CA LEU A 474 57.61 26.01 23.57
C LEU A 474 57.77 26.89 24.82
N TYR A 475 57.89 28.21 24.65
CA TYR A 475 57.96 29.16 25.77
C TYR A 475 56.66 29.16 26.59
N LEU A 476 55.50 29.09 25.95
CA LEU A 476 54.18 28.97 26.61
C LEU A 476 53.92 27.60 27.27
N ALA A 477 54.84 26.64 27.15
CA ALA A 477 54.76 25.32 27.77
C ALA A 477 55.81 25.08 28.88
N ILE A 478 56.59 26.11 29.23
CA ILE A 478 57.66 26.07 30.24
C ILE A 478 57.31 26.91 31.49
N ASP A 479 56.29 27.76 31.42
CA ASP A 479 55.58 28.37 32.57
C ASP A 479 54.37 27.50 33.02
#